data_AF-A0A3R0CJB2-F1
#
_entry.id   AF-A0A3R0CJB2-F1
#
_cell.length_a   1.000
_cell.length_b   1.000
_cell.length_c   1.000
_cell.angle_alpha   90.00
_cell.angle_beta   90.00
_cell.angle_gamma   90.00
#
_symmetry.space_group_name_H-M   'P 1'
#
loop_
_entity.id
_entity.type
_entity.pdbx_description
1 polymer ?
#
loop_
_entity_poly.entity_id
_entity_poly.type
_entity_poly.pdbx_seq_one_letter_code
_entity_poly.pdbx_strand_id
1 'polypeptide(L)'
;AERGFETVEASPRSFDHLDGKNQPAGLVRHIFQMLFNASSKDPRTSHAQVKHNYQRLLDKIDSGEPRYSAQEYRRAVQNPDYIDHLQHLCVKHPGDWYCTSDDPVWQAFFTTLLKKEAPEWYSYGIRFLNATRWMDQVPDMSRTPWHMHPLVFLDAISTSKKRG
;
A
#
# COMPACT_ATOMS: atom_id res chain seq x y z
N ALA A 1 3.83 11.40 23.47
CA ALA A 1 2.62 11.44 22.64
C ALA A 1 2.88 10.62 21.39
N GLU A 2 2.02 9.64 21.12
CA GLU A 2 1.99 8.87 19.88
C GLU A 2 1.79 9.86 18.71
N ARG A 3 2.66 9.84 17.70
CA ARG A 3 2.68 10.88 16.63
C ARG A 3 1.67 10.62 15.51
N GLY A 4 0.63 9.85 15.82
CA GLY A 4 -0.42 9.48 14.87
C GLY A 4 -0.02 8.43 13.83
N PHE A 5 1.18 7.84 13.91
CA PHE A 5 1.63 6.81 12.97
C PHE A 5 1.11 5.42 13.36
N GLU A 6 0.58 4.70 12.38
CA GLU A 6 0.21 3.30 12.48
C GLU A 6 1.19 2.46 11.66
N THR A 7 1.55 1.27 12.15
CA THR A 7 2.50 0.37 11.46
C THR A 7 1.81 -0.91 11.04
N VAL A 8 2.05 -1.35 9.81
CA VAL A 8 1.54 -2.62 9.28
C VAL A 8 2.63 -3.38 8.54
N GLU A 9 2.74 -4.69 8.79
CA GLU A 9 3.58 -5.57 7.99
C GLU A 9 2.76 -6.15 6.84
N ALA A 10 3.28 -6.06 5.62
CA ALA A 10 2.63 -6.51 4.41
C ALA A 10 3.52 -7.51 3.67
N SER A 11 2.95 -8.67 3.35
CA SER A 11 3.57 -9.69 2.50
C SER A 11 2.73 -9.89 1.23
N PRO A 12 2.79 -8.94 0.27
CA PRO A 12 1.99 -9.01 -0.94
C PRO A 12 2.39 -10.20 -1.82
N ARG A 13 1.39 -10.82 -2.45
CA ARG A 13 1.62 -11.85 -3.48
C ARG A 13 1.90 -11.25 -4.87
N SER A 14 1.49 -10.00 -5.09
CA SER A 14 1.57 -9.26 -6.35
C SER A 14 1.64 -7.75 -6.05
N PHE A 15 2.20 -6.98 -6.98
CA PHE A 15 2.12 -5.51 -6.95
C PHE A 15 0.69 -5.00 -7.21
N ASP A 16 -0.11 -5.77 -7.95
CA ASP A 16 -1.51 -5.42 -8.17
C ASP A 16 -2.37 -5.87 -6.98
N HIS A 17 -2.47 -4.97 -6.01
CA HIS A 17 -3.34 -5.13 -4.86
C HIS A 17 -4.82 -4.97 -5.18
N LEU A 18 -5.16 -4.42 -6.37
CA LEU A 18 -6.54 -4.14 -6.75
C LEU A 18 -6.88 -4.66 -8.16
N ASP A 19 -6.81 -5.98 -8.34
CA ASP A 19 -6.95 -6.67 -9.63
C ASP A 19 -8.40 -6.68 -10.20
N GLY A 20 -9.39 -6.29 -9.39
CA GLY A 20 -10.82 -6.28 -9.74
C GLY A 20 -11.46 -7.66 -9.87
N LYS A 21 -10.71 -8.74 -9.60
CA LYS A 21 -11.14 -10.14 -9.72
C LYS A 21 -11.33 -10.78 -8.35
N ASN A 22 -10.36 -10.62 -7.47
CA ASN A 22 -10.33 -11.22 -6.13
C ASN A 22 -10.43 -10.12 -5.07
N GLN A 23 -11.25 -10.33 -4.04
CA GLN A 23 -11.31 -9.39 -2.93
C GLN A 23 -9.90 -9.15 -2.35
N PRO A 24 -9.51 -7.89 -2.14
CA PRO A 24 -8.17 -7.59 -1.69
C PRO A 24 -8.03 -7.94 -0.20
N ALA A 25 -6.87 -8.46 0.18
CA ALA A 25 -6.58 -8.90 1.54
C ALA A 25 -5.36 -8.17 2.13
N GLY A 26 -5.04 -8.47 3.40
CA GLY A 26 -3.87 -7.93 4.09
C GLY A 26 -3.89 -6.41 4.16
N LEU A 27 -2.91 -5.76 3.53
CA LEU A 27 -2.70 -4.31 3.56
C LEU A 27 -3.95 -3.52 3.17
N VAL A 28 -4.62 -3.89 2.07
CA VAL A 28 -5.78 -3.13 1.58
C VAL A 28 -6.94 -3.21 2.57
N ARG A 29 -7.27 -4.40 3.05
CA ARG A 29 -8.31 -4.58 4.08
C ARG A 29 -7.98 -3.80 5.35
N HIS A 30 -6.71 -3.80 5.76
CA HIS A 30 -6.24 -3.02 6.90
C HIS A 30 -6.45 -1.51 6.69
N ILE A 31 -6.11 -0.97 5.51
CA ILE A 31 -6.39 0.43 5.15
C ILE A 31 -7.89 0.73 5.27
N PHE A 32 -8.77 -0.13 4.75
CA PHE A 32 -10.22 0.06 4.88
C PHE A 32 -10.69 0.04 6.33
N GLN A 33 -10.11 -0.83 7.17
CA GLN A 33 -10.42 -0.88 8.60
C GLN A 33 -9.99 0.40 9.32
N MET A 34 -8.80 0.91 9.01
CA MET A 34 -8.29 2.17 9.53
C MET A 34 -9.21 3.34 9.13
N LEU A 35 -9.61 3.43 7.87
CA LEU A 35 -10.52 4.47 7.36
C LEU A 35 -11.93 4.36 7.97
N PHE A 36 -12.43 3.14 8.19
CA PHE A 36 -13.68 2.92 8.92
C PHE A 36 -13.58 3.43 10.36
N ASN A 37 -12.49 3.13 11.06
CA ASN A 37 -12.28 3.58 12.43
C ASN A 37 -12.18 5.11 12.52
N ALA A 38 -11.52 5.74 11.55
CA ALA A 38 -11.41 7.19 11.44
C ALA A 38 -12.76 7.86 11.19
N SER A 39 -13.49 7.42 10.16
CA SER A 39 -14.81 7.95 9.81
C SER A 39 -15.88 7.70 10.88
N SER A 40 -15.76 6.63 11.67
CA SER A 40 -16.67 6.36 12.78
C SER A 40 -16.53 7.34 13.94
N LYS A 41 -15.37 8.00 14.05
CA LYS A 41 -15.07 9.01 15.08
C LYS A 41 -15.25 10.44 14.56
N ASP A 42 -15.68 10.61 13.31
CA ASP A 42 -15.86 11.92 12.70
C ASP A 42 -17.11 12.63 13.25
N PRO A 43 -16.97 13.81 13.89
CA PRO A 43 -18.10 14.53 14.46
C PRO A 43 -18.92 15.29 13.40
N ARG A 44 -18.42 15.42 12.16
CA ARG A 44 -19.07 16.22 11.12
C ARG A 44 -20.32 15.51 10.61
N THR A 45 -21.49 16.14 10.77
CA THR A 45 -22.76 15.56 10.32
C THR A 45 -22.79 15.31 8.81
N SER A 46 -22.12 16.14 8.01
CA SER A 46 -21.94 15.94 6.56
C SER A 46 -21.24 14.63 6.21
N HIS A 47 -20.49 14.04 7.14
CA HIS A 47 -19.68 12.84 6.96
C HIS A 47 -20.34 11.58 7.55
N ALA A 48 -21.57 11.69 8.06
CA ALA A 48 -22.28 10.60 8.74
C ALA A 48 -22.43 9.33 7.88
N GLN A 49 -22.49 9.47 6.55
CA GLN A 49 -22.61 8.34 5.61
C GLN A 49 -21.27 7.65 5.30
N VAL A 50 -20.13 8.29 5.59
CA VAL A 50 -18.82 7.77 5.21
C VAL A 50 -18.50 6.44 5.92
N LYS A 51 -18.79 6.36 7.23
CA LYS A 51 -18.60 5.12 8.00
C LYS A 51 -19.40 3.95 7.42
N HIS A 52 -20.63 4.21 6.95
CA HIS A 52 -21.48 3.20 6.35
C HIS A 52 -20.92 2.73 5.00
N ASN A 53 -20.32 3.65 4.23
CA ASN A 53 -19.64 3.29 3.01
C ASN A 53 -18.42 2.38 3.27
N TYR A 54 -17.56 2.72 4.23
CA TYR A 54 -16.40 1.88 4.56
C TYR A 54 -16.81 0.54 5.17
N GLN A 55 -17.85 0.50 6.02
CA GLN A 55 -18.40 -0.76 6.51
C GLN A 55 -18.85 -1.66 5.36
N ARG A 56 -19.62 -1.11 4.39
CA ARG A 56 -20.05 -1.86 3.21
C ARG A 56 -18.87 -2.40 2.39
N LEU A 57 -17.78 -1.64 2.26
CA LEU A 57 -16.58 -2.10 1.54
C LEU A 57 -15.85 -3.20 2.31
N LEU A 58 -15.76 -3.11 3.64
CA LEU A 58 -15.22 -4.18 4.48
C LEU A 58 -16.07 -5.44 4.39
N ASP A 59 -17.39 -5.33 4.47
CA ASP A 59 -18.30 -6.47 4.35
C ASP A 59 -18.16 -7.16 2.98
N LYS A 60 -17.94 -6.38 1.91
CA LYS A 60 -17.64 -6.92 0.57
C LYS A 60 -16.29 -7.64 0.50
N ILE A 61 -15.26 -7.11 1.16
CA ILE A 61 -13.96 -7.78 1.24
C ILE A 61 -14.12 -9.12 1.98
N ASP A 62 -14.80 -9.09 3.13
CA ASP A 62 -14.94 -10.24 4.02
C ASP A 62 -15.91 -11.30 3.50
N SER A 63 -16.88 -10.93 2.65
CA SER A 63 -17.76 -11.89 1.98
C SER A 63 -17.06 -12.74 0.92
N GLY A 64 -15.89 -12.30 0.43
CA GLY A 64 -15.18 -12.96 -0.67
C GLY A 64 -15.93 -12.88 -2.00
N GLU A 65 -16.86 -11.94 -2.16
CA GLU A 65 -17.67 -11.80 -3.38
C GLU A 65 -16.78 -11.70 -4.63
N PRO A 66 -17.01 -12.54 -5.66
CA PRO A 66 -16.18 -12.55 -6.85
C PRO A 66 -16.40 -11.28 -7.69
N ARG A 67 -15.29 -10.69 -8.15
CA ARG A 67 -15.23 -9.44 -8.91
C ARG A 67 -15.75 -8.22 -8.14
N TYR A 68 -15.00 -7.13 -8.23
CA TYR A 68 -15.36 -5.89 -7.59
C TYR A 68 -14.82 -4.71 -8.40
N SER A 69 -15.32 -3.51 -8.10
CA SER A 69 -14.81 -2.31 -8.74
C SER A 69 -13.50 -1.87 -8.09
N ALA A 70 -12.37 -2.21 -8.73
CA ALA A 70 -11.07 -1.70 -8.32
C ALA A 70 -11.04 -0.16 -8.27
N GLN A 71 -11.79 0.51 -9.16
CA GLN A 71 -11.90 1.97 -9.19
C GLN A 71 -12.68 2.54 -7.99
N GLU A 72 -13.72 1.84 -7.52
CA GLU A 72 -14.45 2.21 -6.30
C GLU A 72 -13.50 2.19 -5.11
N TYR A 73 -12.68 1.14 -5.01
CA TYR A 73 -11.74 0.96 -3.90
C TYR A 73 -10.63 2.01 -3.94
N ARG A 74 -10.05 2.29 -5.12
CA ARG A 74 -9.04 3.36 -5.30
C ARG A 74 -9.57 4.72 -4.85
N ARG A 75 -10.80 5.08 -5.26
CA ARG A 75 -11.43 6.34 -4.86
C ARG A 75 -11.68 6.39 -3.35
N ALA A 76 -12.11 5.28 -2.76
CA ALA A 76 -12.39 5.21 -1.33
C ALA A 76 -11.11 5.33 -0.48
N VAL A 77 -9.99 4.79 -0.94
CA VAL A 77 -8.66 4.95 -0.30
C VAL A 77 -8.17 6.40 -0.42
N GLN A 78 -8.42 7.06 -1.56
CA GLN A 78 -7.99 8.43 -1.83
C GLN A 78 -8.96 9.50 -1.30
N ASN A 79 -9.76 9.19 -0.28
CA ASN A 79 -10.71 10.14 0.29
C ASN A 79 -9.96 11.32 0.94
N PRO A 80 -10.09 12.57 0.44
CA PRO A 80 -9.36 13.72 0.96
C PRO A 80 -9.60 14.00 2.44
N ASP A 81 -10.80 13.69 2.94
CA ASP A 81 -11.17 13.93 4.34
C ASP A 81 -10.44 13.05 5.36
N TYR A 82 -9.85 11.93 4.90
CA TYR A 82 -9.16 10.97 5.75
C TYR A 82 -7.77 10.62 5.22
N ILE A 83 -7.25 11.38 4.25
CA ILE A 83 -5.97 11.09 3.59
C ILE A 83 -4.81 11.12 4.59
N ASP A 84 -4.92 11.94 5.64
CA ASP A 84 -3.91 12.03 6.69
C ASP A 84 -3.69 10.66 7.36
N HIS A 85 -4.73 9.87 7.59
CA HIS A 85 -4.58 8.52 8.16
C HIS A 85 -3.73 7.62 7.25
N LEU A 86 -3.94 7.70 5.93
CA LEU A 86 -3.12 6.96 4.97
C LEU A 86 -1.68 7.46 4.93
N GLN A 87 -1.45 8.77 5.03
CA GLN A 87 -0.10 9.35 5.00
C GLN A 87 0.70 9.06 6.29
N HIS A 88 0.02 8.83 7.41
CA HIS A 88 0.62 8.39 8.66
C HIS A 88 0.79 6.86 8.75
N LEU A 89 0.45 6.11 7.70
CA LEU A 89 0.67 4.67 7.66
C LEU A 89 2.13 4.35 7.29
N CYS A 90 2.80 3.56 8.13
CA CYS A 90 4.10 2.97 7.88
C CYS A 90 3.93 1.49 7.51
N VAL A 91 4.34 1.10 6.32
CA VAL A 91 4.18 -0.25 5.79
C VAL A 91 5.53 -0.94 5.65
N LYS A 92 5.72 -2.09 6.28
CA LYS A 92 6.90 -2.92 6.06
C LYS A 92 6.61 -3.94 4.96
N HIS A 93 7.31 -3.86 3.84
CA HIS A 93 7.17 -4.81 2.73
C HIS A 93 8.49 -4.99 1.98
N PRO A 94 8.66 -6.08 1.21
CA PRO A 94 9.84 -6.26 0.36
C PRO A 94 10.08 -5.04 -0.51
N GLY A 95 11.29 -4.48 -0.46
CA GLY A 95 11.65 -3.28 -1.21
C GLY A 95 12.08 -3.59 -2.64
N ASP A 96 11.69 -2.75 -3.58
CA ASP A 96 12.05 -2.89 -5.00
C ASP A 96 13.57 -2.84 -5.24
N TRP A 97 14.34 -2.23 -4.32
CA TRP A 97 15.80 -2.15 -4.42
C TRP A 97 16.54 -3.32 -3.77
N TYR A 98 15.81 -4.31 -3.22
CA TYR A 98 16.36 -5.56 -2.69
C TYR A 98 15.96 -6.77 -3.54
N CYS A 99 14.77 -6.74 -4.14
CA CYS A 99 14.22 -7.86 -4.89
C CYS A 99 14.84 -8.00 -6.30
N THR A 100 14.81 -9.23 -6.85
CA THR A 100 15.22 -9.54 -8.24
C THR A 100 14.03 -9.94 -9.08
N SER A 101 14.27 -10.14 -10.39
CA SER A 101 13.27 -10.75 -11.28
C SER A 101 12.83 -12.17 -10.87
N ASP A 102 13.60 -12.84 -10.02
CA ASP A 102 13.29 -14.20 -9.57
C ASP A 102 12.31 -14.22 -8.39
N ASP A 103 12.03 -13.06 -7.80
CA ASP A 103 11.12 -12.98 -6.68
C ASP A 103 9.66 -13.15 -7.11
N PRO A 104 8.85 -13.88 -6.31
CA PRO A 104 7.48 -14.24 -6.72
C PRO A 104 6.62 -13.04 -7.16
N VAL A 105 6.77 -11.91 -6.49
CA VAL A 105 6.03 -10.67 -6.80
C VAL A 105 6.39 -10.11 -8.17
N TRP A 106 7.66 -10.21 -8.58
CA TRP A 106 8.15 -9.77 -9.90
C TRP A 106 7.90 -10.81 -10.99
N GLN A 107 7.97 -12.11 -10.67
CA GLN A 107 7.58 -13.17 -11.61
C GLN A 107 6.10 -13.07 -12.02
N ALA A 108 5.22 -12.68 -11.09
CA ALA A 108 3.82 -12.43 -11.38
C ALA A 108 3.62 -11.25 -12.35
N PHE A 109 4.52 -10.26 -12.34
CA PHE A 109 4.50 -9.11 -13.26
C PHE A 109 5.13 -9.45 -14.62
N PHE A 110 6.31 -10.07 -14.62
CA PHE A 110 7.06 -10.48 -15.82
C PHE A 110 6.51 -11.79 -16.41
N THR A 111 5.26 -11.74 -16.87
CA THR A 111 4.57 -12.90 -17.44
C THR A 111 5.14 -13.33 -18.80
N THR A 112 4.87 -14.59 -19.17
CA THR A 112 5.17 -15.11 -20.52
C THR A 112 4.42 -14.35 -21.61
N LEU A 113 3.22 -13.83 -21.31
CA LEU A 113 2.46 -12.98 -22.21
C LEU A 113 3.18 -11.64 -22.47
N LEU A 114 3.62 -10.97 -21.42
CA LEU A 114 4.39 -9.72 -21.54
C LEU A 114 5.67 -9.93 -22.36
N LYS A 115 6.36 -11.06 -22.13
CA LYS A 115 7.55 -11.43 -22.92
C LYS A 115 7.23 -11.59 -24.41
N LYS A 116 6.04 -12.07 -24.76
CA LYS A 116 5.61 -12.29 -26.15
C LYS A 116 5.12 -11.00 -26.81
N GLU A 117 4.31 -10.21 -26.11
CA GLU A 117 3.66 -9.02 -26.67
C GLU A 117 4.57 -7.79 -26.65
N ALA A 118 5.48 -7.69 -25.67
CA ALA A 118 6.40 -6.57 -25.51
C ALA A 118 7.80 -7.05 -25.08
N PRO A 119 8.53 -7.80 -25.94
CA PRO A 119 9.81 -8.42 -25.60
C PRO A 119 10.90 -7.41 -25.20
N GLU A 120 10.91 -6.24 -25.82
CA GLU A 120 11.85 -5.15 -25.49
C GLU A 120 11.58 -4.59 -24.10
N TRP A 121 10.31 -4.35 -23.78
CA TRP A 121 9.88 -3.88 -22.45
C TRP A 121 10.19 -4.90 -21.36
N TYR A 122 9.90 -6.18 -21.63
CA TYR A 122 10.24 -7.28 -20.74
C TYR A 122 11.75 -7.30 -20.45
N SER A 123 12.57 -7.30 -21.50
CA SER A 123 14.03 -7.39 -21.37
C SER A 123 14.62 -6.16 -20.68
N TYR A 124 14.11 -4.97 -21.00
CA TYR A 124 14.47 -3.73 -20.33
C TYR A 124 14.10 -3.78 -18.85
N GLY A 125 12.87 -4.18 -18.50
CA GLY A 125 12.40 -4.22 -17.12
C GLY A 125 13.19 -5.17 -16.24
N ILE A 126 13.51 -6.37 -16.76
CA ILE A 126 14.37 -7.34 -16.06
C ILE A 126 15.77 -6.75 -15.85
N ARG A 127 16.37 -6.15 -16.89
CA ARG A 127 17.70 -5.54 -16.78
C ARG A 127 17.72 -4.37 -15.80
N PHE A 128 16.70 -3.51 -15.86
CA PHE A 128 16.56 -2.37 -14.96
C PHE A 128 16.46 -2.85 -13.51
N LEU A 129 15.54 -3.77 -13.21
CA LEU A 129 15.35 -4.32 -11.86
C LEU A 129 16.64 -4.92 -11.30
N ASN A 130 17.32 -5.74 -12.09
CA ASN A 130 18.57 -6.37 -11.65
C ASN A 130 19.72 -5.36 -11.48
N ALA A 131 19.72 -4.26 -12.26
CA ALA A 131 20.72 -3.19 -12.14
C ALA A 131 20.42 -2.21 -11.00
N THR A 132 19.15 -2.05 -10.60
CA THR A 132 18.74 -1.18 -9.49
C THR A 132 18.68 -1.90 -8.14
N ARG A 133 19.00 -3.19 -8.11
CA ARG A 133 19.23 -3.95 -6.87
C ARG A 133 20.59 -3.57 -6.28
N TRP A 134 20.57 -2.68 -5.30
CA TRP A 134 21.76 -2.24 -4.57
C TRP A 134 21.63 -2.39 -3.06
N MET A 135 20.41 -2.45 -2.50
CA MET A 135 20.24 -2.54 -1.05
C MET A 135 20.69 -3.88 -0.48
N ASP A 136 20.73 -4.94 -1.29
CA ASP A 136 21.27 -6.25 -0.89
C ASP A 136 22.78 -6.22 -0.63
N GLN A 137 23.48 -5.22 -1.16
CA GLN A 137 24.92 -5.00 -0.99
C GLN A 137 25.25 -4.08 0.18
N VAL A 138 24.26 -3.42 0.79
CA VAL A 138 24.48 -2.50 1.90
C VAL A 138 24.37 -3.26 3.22
N PRO A 139 25.42 -3.25 4.06
CA PRO A 139 25.38 -3.89 5.37
C PRO A 139 24.21 -3.37 6.22
N ASP A 140 23.61 -4.25 7.01
CA ASP A 140 22.51 -3.97 7.94
C ASP A 140 21.20 -3.49 7.30
N MET A 141 21.10 -3.46 5.97
CA MET A 141 19.83 -3.18 5.28
C MET A 141 18.94 -4.43 5.23
N SER A 142 17.66 -4.24 5.59
CA SER A 142 16.67 -5.31 5.57
C SER A 142 16.05 -5.46 4.18
N ARG A 143 15.78 -6.71 3.79
CA ARG A 143 14.95 -7.05 2.62
C ARG A 143 13.55 -6.44 2.65
N THR A 144 13.01 -6.23 3.85
CA THR A 144 11.68 -5.69 4.09
C THR A 144 11.81 -4.38 4.88
N PRO A 145 12.25 -3.28 4.24
CA PRO A 145 12.34 -2.00 4.92
C PRO A 145 10.93 -1.44 5.23
N TRP A 146 10.89 -0.46 6.12
CA TRP A 146 9.69 0.34 6.37
C TRP A 146 9.53 1.42 5.31
N HIS A 147 8.35 1.50 4.72
CA HIS A 147 7.94 2.53 3.77
C HIS A 147 6.92 3.44 4.45
N MET A 148 7.04 4.75 4.23
CA MET A 148 6.19 5.76 4.88
C MET A 148 6.15 7.03 4.02
N HIS A 149 5.17 7.92 4.24
CA HIS A 149 5.16 9.21 3.57
C HIS A 149 6.29 10.12 4.11
N PRO A 150 7.32 10.46 3.31
CA PRO A 150 8.54 11.06 3.83
C PRO A 150 8.30 12.45 4.43
N LEU A 151 7.48 13.29 3.81
CA LEU A 151 7.24 14.64 4.31
C LEU A 151 6.45 14.68 5.62
N VAL A 152 5.46 13.80 5.77
CA VAL A 152 4.65 13.71 6.99
C VAL A 152 5.50 13.18 8.14
N PHE A 153 6.33 12.18 7.88
CA PHE A 153 7.31 11.69 8.85
C PHE A 153 8.32 12.77 9.27
N LEU A 154 8.91 13.48 8.29
CA LEU A 154 9.85 14.57 8.54
C LEU A 154 9.22 15.73 9.32
N ASP A 155 7.99 16.11 9.00
CA ASP A 155 7.26 17.15 9.74
C ASP A 155 7.05 16.74 11.20
N ALA A 156 6.61 15.51 11.43
CA ALA A 156 6.40 14.97 12.78
C ALA A 156 7.70 14.98 13.62
N ILE A 157 8.87 14.71 13.03
CA ILE A 157 10.17 14.82 13.75
C ILE A 157 10.65 16.26 13.93
N SER A 158 10.32 17.16 13.01
CA SER A 158 10.71 18.58 13.10
C SER A 158 9.96 19.33 14.21
N THR A 159 8.68 19.04 14.41
CA THR A 159 7.82 19.68 15.43
C THR A 159 8.30 19.43 16.86
N SER A 160 9.05 18.35 17.08
CA SER A 160 9.67 18.04 18.37
C SER A 160 10.82 18.99 18.74
N LYS A 161 11.54 19.54 17.76
CA LYS A 161 12.66 20.47 17.99
C LYS A 161 12.22 21.86 18.46
N LYS A 162 10.97 22.27 18.22
CA LYS A 162 10.45 23.60 18.58
C LYS A 162 9.85 23.68 19.99
N ARG A 163 9.87 22.59 20.76
CA ARG A 163 9.38 22.53 22.16
C ARG A 163 10.53 22.36 23.18
N GLY A 164 11.73 22.80 22.83
CA GLY A 164 12.90 22.88 23.70
C GLY A 164 13.25 24.32 24.03
#